data_AF-A0A485AP67-F1
#
_entry.id   AF-A0A485AP67-F1
#
_cell.length_a   1.000
_cell.length_b   1.000
_cell.length_c   1.000
_cell.angle_alpha   90.00
_cell.angle_beta   90.00
_cell.angle_gamma   90.00
#
_symmetry.space_group_name_H-M   'P 1'
#
loop_
_entity.id
_entity.type
_entity.pdbx_description
1 polymer ?
#
loop_
_entity_poly.entity_id
_entity_poly.type
_entity_poly.pdbx_seq_one_letter_code
_entity_poly.pdbx_strand_id
1 'polypeptide(L)'
;MLTQLPALNHALSGVGTLSDGQLWLTAIGLSQVISNVPSTILLLNYVPPSLLLAWAVNVGGFGLLPGSLANLIALRMAADRRIWWRFHLYSIPMLLWAVATGYGLLLILR
;
A
#
# COMPACT_ATOMS: atom_id res chain seq x y z
N MET A 1 -7.19 16.60 10.46
CA MET A 1 -8.56 16.03 10.44
C MET A 1 -8.64 14.52 10.14
N LEU A 2 -7.53 13.78 10.06
CA LEU A 2 -7.49 12.31 10.32
C LEU A 2 -6.38 11.93 11.32
N THR A 3 -5.34 12.75 11.40
CA THR A 3 -4.22 12.69 12.37
C THR A 3 -4.61 13.02 13.82
N GLN A 4 -5.84 13.47 14.07
CA GLN A 4 -6.33 13.75 15.43
C GLN A 4 -6.99 12.54 16.09
N LEU A 5 -7.11 11.41 15.39
CA LEU A 5 -7.55 10.16 16.01
C LEU A 5 -6.43 9.65 16.93
N PRO A 6 -6.62 9.63 18.26
CA PRO A 6 -5.56 9.24 19.20
C PRO A 6 -5.04 7.84 18.93
N ALA A 7 -5.92 6.93 18.48
CA ALA A 7 -5.58 5.58 18.08
C ALA A 7 -4.62 5.52 16.88
N LEU A 8 -4.79 6.40 15.88
CA LEU A 8 -3.94 6.42 14.70
C LEU A 8 -2.54 6.97 15.04
N ASN A 9 -2.49 8.01 15.87
CA ASN A 9 -1.22 8.57 16.35
C ASN A 9 -0.45 7.56 17.22
N HIS A 10 -1.14 6.84 18.11
CA HIS A 10 -0.48 5.82 18.92
C HIS A 10 -0.01 4.62 18.08
N ALA A 11 -0.75 4.25 17.04
CA ALA A 11 -0.36 3.15 16.15
C ALA A 11 0.81 3.52 15.22
N LEU A 12 0.96 4.79 14.84
CA LEU A 12 1.95 5.24 13.86
C LEU A 12 3.12 6.03 14.44
N SER A 13 3.13 6.35 15.73
CA SER A 13 4.20 7.09 16.41
C SER A 13 5.59 6.43 16.27
N GLY A 14 5.63 5.10 16.10
CA GLY A 14 6.87 4.34 15.90
C GLY A 14 7.29 4.18 14.43
N VAL A 15 6.52 4.68 13.45
CA VAL A 15 6.82 4.44 12.02
C VAL A 15 8.13 5.11 11.59
N GLY A 16 8.46 6.25 12.19
CA GLY A 16 9.70 6.99 11.91
C GLY A 16 10.98 6.25 12.31
N THR A 17 10.89 5.23 13.16
CA THR A 17 12.05 4.45 13.65
C THR A 17 12.11 3.04 13.06
N LEU A 18 11.21 2.70 12.14
CA LEU A 18 11.18 1.39 11.48
C LEU A 18 12.41 1.22 10.57
N SER A 19 12.92 0.00 10.53
CA SER A 19 13.86 -0.40 9.46
C SER A 19 13.19 -0.32 8.09
N ASP A 20 13.97 -0.22 7.03
CA ASP A 20 13.46 -0.16 5.66
C ASP A 20 12.51 -1.32 5.32
N GLY A 21 12.83 -2.55 5.73
CA GLY A 21 11.98 -3.71 5.50
C GLY A 21 10.65 -3.65 6.25
N GLN A 22 10.67 -3.13 7.48
CA GLN A 22 9.44 -2.91 8.24
C GLN A 22 8.59 -1.79 7.62
N LEU A 23 9.21 -0.67 7.25
CA LEU A 23 8.53 0.43 6.57
C LEU A 23 7.91 -0.02 5.24
N TRP A 24 8.62 -0.85 4.48
CA TRP A 24 8.13 -1.48 3.24
C TRP A 24 6.81 -2.23 3.49
N LEU A 25 6.81 -3.18 4.44
CA LEU A 25 5.64 -4.00 4.74
C LEU A 25 4.50 -3.18 5.35
N THR A 26 4.80 -2.23 6.25
CA THR A 26 3.80 -1.36 6.87
C THR A 26 3.13 -0.46 5.84
N ALA A 27 3.89 0.16 4.94
CA ALA A 27 3.34 1.04 3.90
C ALA A 27 2.49 0.26 2.88
N ILE A 28 2.90 -0.95 2.50
CA ILE A 28 2.09 -1.86 1.69
C ILE A 28 0.78 -2.19 2.41
N GLY A 29 0.85 -2.61 3.68
CA GLY A 29 -0.33 -2.98 4.47
C GLY A 29 -1.32 -1.84 4.65
N LEU A 30 -0.84 -0.63 4.95
CA LEU A 30 -1.69 0.56 5.02
C LEU A 30 -2.33 0.89 3.68
N SER A 31 -1.56 0.83 2.59
CA SER A 31 -2.06 1.06 1.24
C SER A 31 -3.19 0.10 0.87
N GLN A 32 -3.09 -1.17 1.23
CA GLN A 32 -4.15 -2.16 0.99
C GLN A 32 -5.49 -1.82 1.66
N VAL A 33 -5.46 -1.17 2.84
CA VAL A 33 -6.66 -0.88 3.64
C VAL A 33 -7.22 0.51 3.35
N ILE A 34 -6.35 1.51 3.17
CA ILE A 34 -6.72 2.92 3.04
C ILE A 34 -6.74 3.40 1.59
N SER A 35 -5.92 2.79 0.71
CA SER A 35 -5.52 3.23 -0.65
C SER A 35 -4.12 3.86 -0.70
N ASN A 36 -3.47 3.74 -1.85
CA ASN A 36 -2.11 4.23 -2.11
C ASN A 36 -1.95 5.74 -1.86
N VAL A 37 -2.83 6.59 -2.39
CA VAL A 37 -2.71 8.05 -2.27
C VAL A 37 -2.87 8.53 -0.81
N PRO A 38 -3.95 8.19 -0.07
CA PRO A 38 -4.10 8.69 1.29
C PRO A 38 -3.10 8.06 2.26
N SER A 39 -2.65 6.81 2.03
CA SER A 39 -1.57 6.20 2.82
C SER A 39 -0.25 6.95 2.64
N THR A 40 0.06 7.40 1.42
CA THR A 40 1.23 8.24 1.16
C THR A 40 1.14 9.54 1.95
N ILE A 41 0.02 10.26 1.84
CA ILE A 41 -0.21 11.52 2.56
C ILE A 41 -0.10 11.32 4.07
N LEU A 42 -0.65 10.23 4.60
CA LEU A 42 -0.59 9.90 6.02
C LEU A 42 0.85 9.64 6.49
N LEU A 43 1.58 8.76 5.80
CA LEU A 43 2.94 8.35 6.17
C LEU A 43 3.96 9.48 6.05
N LEU A 44 3.75 10.43 5.12
CA LEU A 44 4.59 11.61 4.99
C LEU A 44 4.54 12.56 6.21
N ASN A 45 3.62 12.36 7.17
CA ASN A 45 3.66 13.07 8.45
C ASN A 45 4.66 12.46 9.45
N TYR A 46 5.14 11.23 9.21
CA TYR A 46 5.99 10.46 10.14
C TYR A 46 7.34 10.06 9.57
N VAL A 47 7.45 9.91 8.24
CA VAL A 47 8.70 9.55 7.54
C VAL A 47 8.98 10.53 6.40
N PRO A 48 10.26 10.81 6.09
CA PRO A 48 10.61 11.67 4.97
C PRO A 48 10.22 11.02 3.63
N PRO A 49 9.95 11.83 2.58
CA PRO A 49 9.73 11.31 1.24
C PRO A 49 10.95 10.49 0.78
N SER A 50 10.70 9.28 0.28
CA SER A 50 11.75 8.38 -0.19
C SER A 50 11.26 7.48 -1.32
N LEU A 51 12.22 6.94 -2.10
CA LEU A 51 11.92 5.96 -3.15
C LEU A 51 11.22 4.71 -2.57
N LEU A 52 11.67 4.27 -1.39
CA LEU A 52 11.07 3.14 -0.67
C LEU A 52 9.59 3.40 -0.38
N LEU A 53 9.27 4.56 0.21
CA LEU A 53 7.88 4.89 0.53
C LEU A 53 7.02 4.94 -0.74
N ALA A 54 7.51 5.62 -1.78
CA ALA A 54 6.80 5.75 -3.06
C ALA A 54 6.54 4.38 -3.72
N TRP A 55 7.50 3.46 -3.64
CA TRP A 55 7.34 2.11 -4.19
C TRP A 55 6.41 1.26 -3.33
N ALA A 56 6.59 1.26 -2.01
CA ALA A 56 5.80 0.44 -1.08
C ALA A 56 4.30 0.73 -1.16
N VAL A 57 3.92 2.02 -1.11
CA VAL A 57 2.50 2.42 -1.18
C VAL A 57 1.87 2.09 -2.54
N ASN A 58 2.63 2.13 -3.64
CA ASN A 58 2.13 1.73 -4.96
C ASN A 58 2.05 0.21 -5.13
N VAL A 59 3.02 -0.54 -4.61
CA VAL A 59 2.94 -2.01 -4.54
C VAL A 59 1.70 -2.44 -3.75
N GLY A 60 1.43 -1.76 -2.64
CA GLY A 60 0.19 -1.95 -1.88
C GLY A 60 -1.09 -1.58 -2.64
N GLY A 61 -1.01 -0.96 -3.81
CA GLY A 61 -2.17 -0.73 -4.68
C GLY A 61 -2.65 -1.98 -5.44
N PHE A 62 -1.83 -3.03 -5.56
CA PHE A 62 -2.17 -4.19 -6.39
C PHE A 62 -3.18 -5.15 -5.78
N GLY A 63 -3.27 -5.26 -4.46
CA GLY A 63 -3.99 -6.38 -3.81
C GLY A 63 -5.49 -6.18 -3.68
N LEU A 64 -5.94 -5.70 -2.52
CA LEU A 64 -7.37 -5.53 -2.24
C LEU A 64 -7.98 -4.38 -3.04
N LEU A 65 -9.30 -4.42 -3.21
CA LEU A 65 -10.07 -3.37 -3.88
C LEU A 65 -9.89 -1.95 -3.32
N PRO A 66 -9.94 -1.72 -2.00
CA PRO A 66 -9.64 -0.40 -1.45
C PRO A 66 -8.20 0.04 -1.67
N GLY A 67 -7.30 -0.87 -2.07
CA GLY A 67 -5.88 -0.60 -2.28
C GLY A 67 -5.57 0.51 -3.29
N SER A 68 -6.44 0.72 -4.28
CA SER A 68 -6.26 1.78 -5.27
C SER A 68 -7.56 2.16 -5.97
N LEU A 69 -7.64 3.42 -6.44
CA LEU A 69 -8.70 3.84 -7.37
C LEU A 69 -8.72 3.01 -8.66
N ALA A 70 -7.56 2.55 -9.14
CA ALA A 70 -7.47 1.70 -10.31
C ALA A 70 -8.25 0.38 -10.14
N ASN A 71 -8.24 -0.19 -8.95
CA ASN A 71 -8.96 -1.44 -8.63
C ASN A 71 -10.48 -1.22 -8.67
N LEU A 72 -10.95 -0.07 -8.18
CA LEU A 72 -12.35 0.33 -8.25
C LEU A 72 -12.80 0.62 -9.69
N ILE A 73 -11.92 1.20 -10.50
CA ILE A 73 -12.18 1.39 -11.94
C ILE A 73 -12.30 0.04 -12.65
N ALA A 74 -11.41 -0.92 -12.37
CA ALA A 74 -11.47 -2.26 -12.94
C ALA A 74 -12.79 -2.98 -12.61
N LEU A 75 -13.26 -2.88 -11.37
CA LEU A 75 -14.59 -3.39 -10.99
C LEU A 75 -15.71 -2.74 -11.79
N ARG A 76 -15.66 -1.41 -11.94
CA ARG A 76 -16.70 -0.65 -12.64
C ARG A 76 -16.72 -0.98 -14.13
N MET A 77 -15.57 -1.28 -14.73
CA MET A 77 -15.46 -1.68 -16.14
C MET A 77 -15.97 -3.12 -16.38
N ALA A 78 -15.79 -4.02 -15.42
CA ALA A 78 -16.11 -5.43 -15.60
C ALA A 78 -17.61 -5.76 -15.65
N ALA A 79 -18.48 -4.87 -15.15
CA ALA A 79 -19.95 -4.98 -15.19
C ALA A 79 -20.55 -6.35 -14.76
N ASP A 80 -19.80 -7.19 -14.04
CA ASP A 80 -20.19 -8.54 -13.59
C ASP A 80 -19.96 -8.67 -12.08
N ARG A 81 -20.95 -9.16 -11.34
CA ARG A 81 -20.87 -9.36 -9.88
C ARG A 81 -19.82 -10.41 -9.46
N ARG A 82 -19.45 -11.34 -10.34
CA ARG A 82 -18.41 -12.36 -10.08
C ARG A 82 -16.99 -11.81 -10.18
N ILE A 83 -16.81 -10.59 -10.68
CA ILE A 83 -15.50 -9.95 -10.81
C ILE A 83 -14.79 -9.84 -9.46
N TRP A 84 -15.53 -9.71 -8.34
CA TRP A 84 -14.96 -9.50 -7.02
C TRP A 84 -13.98 -10.62 -6.65
N TRP A 85 -14.35 -11.88 -6.87
CA TRP A 85 -13.47 -13.03 -6.59
C TRP A 85 -12.34 -13.17 -7.62
N ARG A 86 -12.66 -12.99 -8.91
CA ARG A 86 -11.66 -13.10 -9.98
C ARG A 86 -10.57 -12.06 -9.83
N PHE A 87 -10.94 -10.84 -9.45
CA PHE A 87 -10.00 -9.75 -9.20
C PHE A 87 -8.97 -10.19 -8.14
N HIS A 88 -9.43 -10.59 -6.96
CA HIS A 88 -8.52 -11.00 -5.87
C HIS A 88 -7.69 -12.24 -6.20
N LEU A 89 -8.20 -13.15 -7.02
CA LEU A 89 -7.46 -14.33 -7.48
C LEU A 89 -6.21 -13.94 -8.30
N TYR A 90 -6.27 -12.87 -9.09
CA TYR A 90 -5.12 -12.36 -9.85
C TYR A 90 -4.30 -11.34 -9.07
N SER A 91 -4.98 -10.51 -8.28
CA SER A 91 -4.40 -9.35 -7.63
C SER A 91 -3.53 -9.72 -6.41
N ILE A 92 -3.90 -10.76 -5.66
CA ILE A 92 -3.11 -11.25 -4.51
C ILE A 92 -1.78 -11.88 -4.96
N PRO A 93 -1.72 -12.80 -5.94
CA PRO A 93 -0.45 -13.28 -6.48
C PRO A 93 0.41 -12.14 -7.05
N MET A 94 -0.21 -11.19 -7.75
CA MET A 94 0.49 -10.01 -8.27
C MET A 94 1.08 -9.15 -7.14
N LEU A 95 0.32 -8.95 -6.05
CA LEU A 95 0.82 -8.26 -4.86
C LEU A 95 2.03 -8.98 -4.29
N LEU A 96 1.94 -10.29 -4.02
CA LEU A 96 3.05 -11.07 -3.45
C LEU A 96 4.29 -11.01 -4.34
N TRP A 97 4.10 -11.13 -5.65
CA TRP A 97 5.17 -10.99 -6.62
C TRP A 97 5.79 -9.58 -6.57
N ALA A 98 4.98 -8.53 -6.59
CA ALA A 98 5.45 -7.14 -6.52
C ALA A 98 6.12 -6.78 -5.19
N VAL A 99 5.68 -7.35 -4.07
CA VAL A 99 6.34 -7.20 -2.76
C VAL A 99 7.76 -7.76 -2.81
N ALA A 100 7.92 -8.96 -3.36
CA ALA A 100 9.22 -9.63 -3.43
C ALA A 100 10.15 -8.97 -4.47
N THR A 101 9.68 -8.81 -5.70
CA THR A 101 10.51 -8.26 -6.79
C THR A 101 10.76 -6.76 -6.62
N GLY A 102 9.76 -6.01 -6.15
CA GLY A 102 9.90 -4.58 -5.87
C GLY A 102 10.92 -4.31 -4.77
N TYR A 103 10.89 -5.08 -3.67
CA TYR A 103 11.88 -4.93 -2.61
C TYR A 103 13.27 -5.38 -3.07
N GLY A 104 13.36 -6.52 -3.77
CA GLY A 104 14.63 -7.01 -4.33
C GLY A 104 15.27 -6.00 -5.28
N LEU A 105 14.49 -5.39 -6.17
CA LEU A 105 14.96 -4.36 -7.09
C LEU A 105 15.37 -3.08 -6.35
N LEU A 106 14.61 -2.66 -5.33
CA LEU A 106 14.95 -1.51 -4.50
C LEU A 106 16.30 -1.68 -3.80
N LEU A 107 16.62 -2.90 -3.35
CA LEU A 107 17.93 -3.22 -2.74
C LEU A 107 19.09 -3.18 -3.75
N ILE A 108 18.83 -3.45 -5.03
CA ILE A 108 19.84 -3.38 -6.09
C ILE A 108 20.11 -1.93 -6.54
N LEU A 109 19.07 -1.09 -6.52
CA LEU A 109 19.14 0.30 -6.97
C LEU A 109 19.62 1.30 -5.90
N ARG A 110 19.72 0.87 -4.65
CA ARG A 110 20.23 1.65 -3.52
C ARG A 110 21.72 1.42 -3.32
#